data_AF-A0A5D0SA80-F1
#
_entry.id   AF-A0A5D0SA80-F1
#
_cell.length_a   1.000
_cell.length_b   1.000
_cell.length_c   1.000
_cell.angle_alpha   90.00
_cell.angle_beta   90.00
_cell.angle_gamma   90.00
#
_symmetry.space_group_name_H-M   'P 1'
#
loop_
_entity.id
_entity.type
_entity.pdbx_description
1 polymer ?
#
loop_
_entity_poly.entity_id
_entity_poly.type
_entity_poly.pdbx_seq_one_letter_code
_entity_poly.pdbx_strand_id
1 'polypeptide(L)'
;MFQFSKLPIAIAALLLLTACGAPSGGVSTPAADPPVQGLAADQAGLDAEGNPILTSDAPQGEVTEQADAGAIPLAPVPAAKPARRGLAALFGGGRSRGDAPAKSGGFSLFGAANAAQGPGSGNSLPEGTVAPFGAVATACGLSARDLGTAVDTSPKDGRAQWTLHDPIPNSTGPRTHYITGFKDRCARQITGALVLFGDPVVHEAPHYSGSTHSPESAADVAYETVKSRICGVRPGTPCPADRIEKLRKSVSFVSVYPSFGSSGEWFEMLLVNGQLAASGMSAG
;
A
#
# COMPACT_ATOMS: atom_id res chain seq x y z
N MET A 1 71.01 -28.98 8.47
CA MET A 1 71.90 -28.44 9.51
C MET A 1 71.04 -27.57 10.43
N PHE A 2 70.82 -28.05 11.67
CA PHE A 2 70.11 -27.44 12.83
C PHE A 2 68.63 -27.01 12.68
N GLN A 3 67.71 -27.26 13.62
CA GLN A 3 67.62 -28.18 14.76
C GLN A 3 66.18 -28.06 15.33
N PHE A 4 65.58 -29.22 15.63
CA PHE A 4 64.57 -29.55 16.66
C PHE A 4 63.69 -28.46 17.29
N SER A 5 62.38 -28.73 17.37
CA SER A 5 61.81 -29.20 18.63
C SER A 5 60.48 -29.94 18.45
N LYS A 6 60.40 -31.09 19.13
CA LYS A 6 59.27 -32.01 19.27
C LYS A 6 58.50 -31.60 20.52
N LEU A 7 57.18 -31.78 20.56
CA LEU A 7 56.57 -32.42 21.73
C LEU A 7 55.23 -33.11 21.41
N PRO A 8 54.93 -34.28 22.03
CA PRO A 8 53.83 -35.17 21.65
C PRO A 8 52.82 -35.41 22.79
N ILE A 9 51.90 -36.38 22.61
CA ILE A 9 51.13 -37.10 23.67
C ILE A 9 49.89 -36.29 24.14
N ALA A 10 48.65 -36.81 24.29
CA ALA A 10 48.23 -38.14 24.74
C ALA A 10 46.84 -38.52 24.21
N ILE A 11 46.72 -39.79 23.84
CA ILE A 11 45.47 -40.55 23.83
C ILE A 11 45.14 -40.88 25.30
N ALA A 12 43.93 -40.58 25.75
CA ALA A 12 43.38 -41.11 26.99
C ALA A 12 41.99 -41.68 26.70
N ALA A 13 41.97 -42.97 26.38
CA ALA A 13 40.80 -43.81 26.52
C ALA A 13 40.70 -44.21 28.00
N LEU A 14 39.57 -43.93 28.65
CA LEU A 14 39.24 -44.52 29.94
C LEU A 14 37.86 -45.16 29.87
N LEU A 15 37.90 -46.48 29.68
CA LEU A 15 36.82 -47.41 29.96
C LEU A 15 36.83 -47.69 31.47
N LEU A 16 35.73 -47.41 32.16
CA LEU A 16 35.40 -48.08 33.42
C LEU A 16 33.94 -48.53 33.38
N LEU A 17 33.78 -49.86 33.36
CA LEU A 17 32.55 -50.57 33.67
C LEU A 17 32.27 -50.47 35.17
N THR A 18 31.02 -50.20 35.54
CA THR A 18 30.41 -50.72 36.77
C THR A 18 28.93 -51.02 36.54
N ALA A 19 28.48 -52.09 37.19
CA ALA A 19 27.33 -52.92 36.85
C ALA A 19 26.05 -52.60 37.66
N CYS A 20 24.94 -53.12 37.12
CA CYS A 20 23.70 -53.60 37.75
C CYS A 20 23.08 -52.92 38.98
N GLY A 21 21.84 -52.44 38.80
CA GLY A 21 20.84 -52.30 39.86
C GLY A 21 19.52 -51.78 39.30
N ALA A 22 18.58 -52.68 38.99
CA ALA A 22 17.21 -52.32 38.65
C ALA A 22 16.41 -51.94 39.90
N PRO A 23 15.51 -50.96 39.81
CA PRO A 23 14.19 -51.14 40.37
C PRO A 23 13.10 -50.85 39.34
N SER A 24 12.15 -51.77 39.29
CA SER A 24 10.82 -51.67 38.71
C SER A 24 10.10 -50.38 39.11
N GLY A 25 9.62 -49.61 38.12
CA GLY A 25 8.69 -48.51 38.33
C GLY A 25 8.40 -47.71 37.06
N GLY A 26 7.22 -47.93 36.47
CA GLY A 26 6.54 -46.97 35.59
C GLY A 26 6.99 -46.93 34.14
N VAL A 27 6.39 -47.77 33.29
CA VAL A 27 6.28 -47.48 31.85
C VAL A 27 5.31 -46.30 31.73
N SER A 28 5.85 -45.08 31.62
CA SER A 28 5.10 -43.95 31.08
C SER A 28 4.93 -44.22 29.59
N THR A 29 3.72 -44.62 29.22
CA THR A 29 3.22 -44.56 27.84
C THR A 29 3.51 -43.18 27.24
N PRO A 30 3.99 -43.08 25.99
CA PRO A 30 3.87 -41.83 25.26
C PRO A 30 2.39 -41.47 25.23
N ALA A 31 2.07 -40.25 25.63
CA ALA A 31 0.73 -39.72 25.53
C ALA A 31 0.26 -39.93 24.09
N ALA A 32 -0.76 -40.78 23.93
CA ALA A 32 -1.54 -40.79 22.72
C ALA A 32 -2.05 -39.36 22.51
N ASP A 33 -1.87 -38.85 21.30
CA ASP A 33 -2.61 -37.69 20.83
C ASP A 33 -4.09 -37.89 21.19
N PRO A 34 -4.79 -36.86 21.70
CA PRO A 34 -6.22 -36.96 21.86
C PRO A 34 -6.81 -37.33 20.49
N PRO A 35 -7.80 -38.25 20.42
CA PRO A 35 -8.49 -38.48 19.17
C PRO A 35 -9.04 -37.13 18.73
N VAL A 36 -8.60 -36.69 17.54
CA VAL A 36 -9.25 -35.60 16.81
C VAL A 36 -10.69 -36.07 16.63
N GLN A 37 -11.55 -35.65 17.54
CA GLN A 37 -12.99 -35.80 17.38
C GLN A 37 -13.31 -35.11 16.07
N GLY A 38 -13.88 -35.89 15.16
CA GLY A 38 -14.08 -35.50 13.78
C GLY A 38 -14.65 -34.10 13.69
N LEU A 39 -13.98 -33.27 12.88
CA LEU A 39 -14.67 -32.21 12.16
C LEU A 39 -15.71 -32.92 11.31
N ALA A 40 -16.92 -33.03 11.86
CA ALA A 40 -18.10 -33.40 11.11
C ALA A 40 -18.19 -32.46 9.90
N ALA A 41 -18.59 -33.04 8.78
CA ALA A 41 -18.80 -32.38 7.50
C ALA A 41 -20.02 -31.43 7.55
N ASP A 42 -19.95 -30.40 8.38
CA ASP A 42 -21.03 -29.44 8.63
C ASP A 42 -20.68 -28.02 8.14
N GLN A 43 -19.66 -27.90 7.28
CA GLN A 43 -19.21 -26.61 6.72
C GLN A 43 -19.21 -26.57 5.17
N ALA A 44 -19.67 -27.63 4.51
CA ALA A 44 -20.18 -27.51 3.15
C ALA A 44 -21.67 -27.69 3.31
N GLY A 45 -22.47 -26.62 3.22
CA GLY A 45 -23.92 -26.67 3.40
C GLY A 45 -24.57 -27.53 2.33
N LEU A 46 -24.39 -28.85 2.42
CA LEU A 46 -24.83 -29.92 1.54
C LEU A 46 -25.48 -31.00 2.43
N ASP A 47 -26.58 -31.59 1.98
CA ASP A 47 -27.22 -32.71 2.67
C ASP A 47 -26.42 -34.02 2.54
N ALA A 48 -26.92 -35.11 3.14
CA ALA A 48 -26.30 -36.43 3.12
C ALA A 48 -26.13 -37.02 1.69
N GLU A 49 -26.75 -36.40 0.68
CA GLU A 49 -26.70 -36.78 -0.73
C GLU A 49 -25.81 -35.82 -1.56
N GLY A 50 -25.28 -34.76 -0.92
CA GLY A 50 -24.37 -33.79 -1.54
C GLY A 50 -25.06 -32.58 -2.18
N ASN A 51 -26.34 -32.32 -1.89
CA ASN A 51 -27.09 -31.18 -2.44
C ASN A 51 -27.12 -29.98 -1.49
N PRO A 52 -27.02 -28.73 -1.98
CA PRO A 52 -26.95 -27.57 -1.09
C PRO A 52 -28.20 -27.34 -0.24
N ILE A 53 -28.00 -27.20 1.07
CA ILE A 53 -29.05 -26.95 2.07
C ILE A 53 -29.42 -25.46 2.02
N LEU A 54 -30.60 -25.15 1.47
CA LEU A 54 -31.20 -23.82 1.51
C LEU A 54 -32.09 -23.69 2.76
N THR A 55 -31.52 -23.30 3.91
CA THR A 55 -32.33 -23.02 5.11
C THR A 55 -33.01 -21.66 4.97
N SER A 56 -34.32 -21.68 4.73
CA SER A 56 -35.18 -20.50 4.66
C SER A 56 -35.81 -20.21 6.01
N ASP A 57 -35.03 -20.05 7.08
CA ASP A 57 -35.56 -19.64 8.40
C ASP A 57 -34.45 -19.04 9.26
N ALA A 58 -34.33 -17.70 9.25
CA ALA A 58 -33.54 -16.96 10.21
C ALA A 58 -34.46 -16.50 11.37
N PRO A 59 -34.11 -16.76 12.64
CA PRO A 59 -34.87 -16.24 13.77
C PRO A 59 -34.68 -14.72 13.87
N GLN A 60 -35.81 -14.00 13.90
CA GLN A 60 -35.86 -12.57 14.15
C GLN A 60 -35.43 -12.27 15.59
N GLY A 61 -34.16 -11.92 15.77
CA GLY A 61 -33.64 -11.36 17.02
C GLY A 61 -34.00 -9.88 17.13
N GLU A 62 -34.82 -9.56 18.11
CA GLU A 62 -35.22 -8.22 18.51
C GLU A 62 -34.01 -7.41 19.00
N VAL A 63 -33.61 -6.38 18.24
CA VAL A 63 -32.62 -5.38 18.67
C VAL A 63 -33.33 -4.26 19.42
N THR A 64 -33.20 -4.25 20.74
CA THR A 64 -33.59 -3.12 21.58
C THR A 64 -32.67 -1.93 21.31
N GLU A 65 -33.27 -0.88 20.74
CA GLU A 65 -32.69 0.43 20.52
C GLU A 65 -32.50 1.15 21.87
N GLN A 66 -31.25 1.30 22.31
CA GLN A 66 -30.89 2.21 23.39
C GLN A 66 -29.73 3.09 22.92
N ALA A 67 -30.12 4.22 22.31
CA ALA A 67 -29.23 5.32 21.98
C ALA A 67 -28.89 6.08 23.27
N ASP A 68 -27.66 5.92 23.76
CA ASP A 68 -27.05 6.90 24.66
C ASP A 68 -26.23 7.88 23.81
N ALA A 69 -26.82 9.05 23.56
CA ALA A 69 -26.23 10.15 22.82
C ALA A 69 -25.21 10.89 23.72
N GLY A 70 -24.02 10.32 23.86
CA GLY A 70 -22.84 11.02 24.38
C GLY A 70 -22.30 12.00 23.33
N ALA A 71 -22.86 13.21 23.28
CA ALA A 71 -22.35 14.31 22.47
C ALA A 71 -20.93 14.71 22.93
N ILE A 72 -19.91 14.46 22.11
CA ILE A 72 -18.59 15.07 22.28
C ILE A 72 -18.69 16.52 21.73
N PRO A 73 -18.44 17.56 22.55
CA PRO A 73 -18.48 18.93 22.06
C PRO A 73 -17.32 19.17 21.08
N LEU A 74 -17.65 19.47 19.82
CA LEU A 74 -16.70 20.08 18.88
C LEU A 74 -16.29 21.45 19.44
N ALA A 75 -15.03 21.58 19.82
CA ALA A 75 -14.45 22.87 20.14
C ALA A 75 -14.49 23.78 18.89
N PRO A 76 -14.91 25.05 19.02
CA PRO A 76 -14.99 25.97 17.88
C PRO A 76 -13.58 26.32 17.36
N VAL A 77 -13.35 26.05 16.09
CA VAL A 77 -12.16 26.54 15.35
C VAL A 77 -12.29 28.06 15.18
N PRO A 78 -11.32 28.88 15.62
CA PRO A 78 -11.38 30.33 15.45
C PRO A 78 -11.29 30.70 13.96
N ALA A 79 -12.28 31.46 13.49
CA ALA A 79 -12.34 32.00 12.13
C ALA A 79 -11.16 32.96 11.86
N ALA A 80 -10.32 32.62 10.89
CA ALA A 80 -9.30 33.52 10.37
C ALA A 80 -9.96 34.65 9.55
N LYS A 81 -9.64 35.91 9.91
CA LYS A 81 -10.15 37.12 9.24
C LYS A 81 -9.61 37.22 7.80
N PRO A 82 -10.44 37.61 6.80
CA PRO A 82 -9.97 37.85 5.45
C PRO A 82 -9.10 39.12 5.39
N ALA A 83 -7.88 38.97 4.86
CA ALA A 83 -6.99 40.07 4.53
C ALA A 83 -7.59 40.89 3.37
N ARG A 84 -7.73 42.20 3.60
CA ARG A 84 -8.29 43.16 2.65
C ARG A 84 -7.35 43.34 1.45
N ARG A 85 -7.87 43.08 0.24
CA ARG A 85 -7.26 43.48 -1.03
C ARG A 85 -7.28 45.00 -1.16
N GLY A 86 -6.10 45.62 -1.15
CA GLY A 86 -5.92 47.05 -1.45
C GLY A 86 -5.79 47.30 -2.95
N LEU A 87 -6.68 48.14 -3.48
CA LEU A 87 -6.59 48.80 -4.79
C LEU A 87 -5.67 50.03 -4.64
N ALA A 88 -4.38 49.90 -4.95
CA ALA A 88 -3.45 51.03 -5.01
C ALA A 88 -2.25 50.70 -5.92
N ALA A 89 -2.47 50.76 -7.24
CA ALA A 89 -1.39 50.88 -8.22
C ALA A 89 -1.94 51.52 -9.50
N LEU A 90 -2.50 52.72 -9.35
CA LEU A 90 -2.72 53.67 -10.43
C LEU A 90 -1.84 54.88 -10.11
N PHE A 91 -1.02 55.29 -11.09
CA PHE A 91 -0.16 56.48 -11.16
C PHE A 91 1.28 56.39 -10.61
N GLY A 92 2.24 56.64 -11.50
CA GLY A 92 3.67 56.91 -11.22
C GLY A 92 4.58 55.93 -11.96
N GLY A 93 5.16 56.20 -13.13
CA GLY A 93 5.68 57.47 -13.64
C GLY A 93 7.18 57.57 -13.31
N GLY A 94 8.03 56.89 -14.08
CA GLY A 94 9.49 56.94 -13.87
C GLY A 94 10.24 56.49 -15.12
N ARG A 95 10.79 57.46 -15.85
CA ARG A 95 11.58 57.32 -17.08
C ARG A 95 13.03 56.94 -16.74
N SER A 96 13.58 55.94 -17.41
CA SER A 96 15.01 55.89 -17.73
C SER A 96 15.17 55.63 -19.21
N ARG A 97 15.61 56.66 -19.93
CA ARG A 97 16.15 56.58 -21.29
C ARG A 97 17.63 56.20 -21.20
N GLY A 98 18.05 55.30 -22.08
CA GLY A 98 19.44 55.08 -22.48
C GLY A 98 19.41 54.43 -23.87
N ASP A 99 19.71 55.25 -24.88
CA ASP A 99 19.79 54.96 -26.33
C ASP A 99 20.75 53.78 -26.66
N ALA A 100 20.32 52.73 -27.39
CA ALA A 100 20.24 52.53 -28.87
C ALA A 100 21.50 51.82 -29.47
N PRO A 101 21.49 51.31 -30.72
CA PRO A 101 20.56 50.36 -31.36
C PRO A 101 21.29 49.20 -32.09
N ALA A 102 20.62 48.07 -32.40
CA ALA A 102 21.04 47.20 -33.52
C ALA A 102 19.90 46.28 -34.02
N LYS A 103 19.91 46.07 -35.33
CA LYS A 103 18.88 45.45 -36.17
C LYS A 103 18.99 43.92 -36.25
N SER A 104 17.87 43.34 -36.68
CA SER A 104 17.74 42.19 -37.60
C SER A 104 17.53 40.78 -37.03
N GLY A 105 16.48 40.14 -37.56
CA GLY A 105 16.53 38.75 -38.02
C GLY A 105 15.97 37.70 -37.06
N GLY A 106 14.86 37.05 -37.45
CA GLY A 106 14.52 35.74 -36.89
C GLY A 106 13.04 35.39 -36.95
N PHE A 107 12.55 34.98 -38.12
CA PHE A 107 11.37 34.12 -38.22
C PHE A 107 11.69 32.80 -37.51
N SER A 108 11.12 32.58 -36.32
CA SER A 108 11.15 31.28 -35.66
C SER A 108 9.80 30.60 -35.83
N LEU A 109 9.70 29.76 -36.86
CA LEU A 109 8.57 28.90 -37.21
C LEU A 109 8.82 27.46 -36.76
N PHE A 110 9.33 27.25 -35.54
CA PHE A 110 9.43 25.92 -34.94
C PHE A 110 9.03 25.95 -33.47
N GLY A 111 7.73 25.74 -33.26
CA GLY A 111 7.17 24.89 -32.21
C GLY A 111 7.71 25.08 -30.81
N ALA A 112 7.16 26.07 -30.10
CA ALA A 112 7.11 26.03 -28.65
C ALA A 112 6.49 24.70 -28.21
N ALA A 113 7.33 23.85 -27.62
CA ALA A 113 6.92 22.66 -26.90
C ALA A 113 6.02 23.13 -25.76
N ASN A 114 4.71 23.06 -25.99
CA ASN A 114 3.74 23.01 -24.92
C ASN A 114 4.02 21.72 -24.17
N ALA A 115 4.76 21.83 -23.06
CA ALA A 115 4.75 20.82 -22.03
C ALA A 115 3.31 20.71 -21.52
N ALA A 116 2.53 19.87 -22.18
CA ALA A 116 1.22 19.45 -21.71
C ALA A 116 1.44 18.82 -20.33
N GLN A 117 0.99 19.51 -19.29
CA GLN A 117 0.59 18.85 -18.05
C GLN A 117 -0.31 17.68 -18.45
N GLY A 118 0.19 16.45 -18.27
CA GLY A 118 -0.65 15.26 -18.39
C GLY A 118 -1.75 15.29 -17.32
N PRO A 119 -2.88 14.61 -17.53
CA PRO A 119 -3.92 14.49 -16.52
C PRO A 119 -3.36 13.63 -15.38
N GLY A 120 -3.00 14.28 -14.28
CA GLY A 120 -2.34 13.65 -13.14
C GLY A 120 -2.34 14.59 -11.94
N SER A 121 -3.49 15.16 -11.63
CA SER A 121 -3.69 16.00 -10.45
C SER A 121 -4.59 15.27 -9.47
N GLY A 122 -4.11 14.14 -8.95
CA GLY A 122 -4.52 13.72 -7.61
C GLY A 122 -3.94 14.74 -6.63
N ASN A 123 -4.77 15.29 -5.75
CA ASN A 123 -4.45 16.40 -4.86
C ASN A 123 -3.18 16.16 -4.02
N SER A 124 -2.01 16.50 -4.58
CA SER A 124 -0.75 16.49 -3.85
C SER A 124 -0.70 17.70 -2.94
N LEU A 125 -0.68 17.46 -1.62
CA LEU A 125 -0.57 18.54 -0.64
C LEU A 125 0.88 19.01 -0.46
N PRO A 126 1.10 20.26 0.02
CA PRO A 126 2.42 20.77 0.36
C PRO A 126 3.14 19.89 1.37
N GLU A 127 4.48 19.89 1.31
CA GLU A 127 5.33 19.14 2.25
C GLU A 127 5.02 19.49 3.71
N GLY A 128 5.01 18.47 4.58
CA GLY A 128 4.74 18.64 6.01
C GLY A 128 3.26 18.80 6.38
N THR A 129 2.34 18.71 5.42
CA THR A 129 0.89 18.73 5.68
C THR A 129 0.37 17.32 5.96
N VAL A 130 -0.49 17.16 6.97
CA VAL A 130 -1.21 15.91 7.20
C VAL A 130 -2.25 15.70 6.11
N ALA A 131 -2.18 14.58 5.38
CA ALA A 131 -3.13 14.27 4.32
C ALA A 131 -4.49 13.86 4.90
N PRO A 132 -5.61 14.50 4.52
CA PRO A 132 -6.93 13.94 4.77
C PRO A 132 -7.14 12.66 3.94
N PHE A 133 -8.18 11.89 4.27
CA PHE A 133 -8.60 10.77 3.42
C PHE A 133 -8.89 11.27 2.00
N GLY A 134 -8.52 10.48 0.98
CA GLY A 134 -8.68 10.85 -0.43
C GLY A 134 -7.59 11.77 -0.99
N ALA A 135 -6.55 12.08 -0.21
CA ALA A 135 -5.42 12.91 -0.65
C ALA A 135 -4.07 12.24 -0.33
N VAL A 136 -3.03 12.70 -1.03
CA VAL A 136 -1.65 12.24 -0.82
C VAL A 136 -0.80 13.46 -0.49
N ALA A 137 -0.10 13.44 0.63
CA ALA A 137 0.92 14.45 0.95
C ALA A 137 2.32 13.86 0.77
N THR A 138 3.27 14.72 0.43
CA THR A 138 4.69 14.35 0.40
C THR A 138 5.32 14.66 1.76
N ALA A 139 6.01 13.68 2.36
CA ALA A 139 6.65 13.81 3.67
C ALA A 139 8.13 13.42 3.56
N CYS A 140 9.00 14.42 3.52
CA CYS A 140 10.45 14.25 3.44
C CYS A 140 11.10 14.31 4.82
N GLY A 141 12.32 13.77 4.96
CA GLY A 141 13.12 13.90 6.18
C GLY A 141 12.64 13.08 7.39
N LEU A 142 11.67 12.18 7.20
CA LEU A 142 11.19 11.28 8.25
C LEU A 142 12.28 10.27 8.64
N SER A 143 12.47 10.08 9.95
CA SER A 143 13.28 8.99 10.48
C SER A 143 12.50 7.67 10.47
N ALA A 144 13.20 6.54 10.64
CA ALA A 144 12.56 5.24 10.78
C ALA A 144 11.56 5.20 11.96
N ARG A 145 11.81 5.97 13.03
CA ARG A 145 10.90 6.08 14.16
C ARG A 145 9.63 6.85 13.81
N ASP A 146 9.72 7.87 12.94
CA ASP A 146 8.55 8.67 12.52
C ASP A 146 7.63 7.89 11.59
N LEU A 147 8.20 6.97 10.79
CA LEU A 147 7.43 6.12 9.86
C LEU A 147 6.57 5.08 10.57
N GLY A 148 7.02 4.58 11.73
CA GLY A 148 6.35 3.48 12.42
C GLY A 148 6.83 2.10 11.99
N THR A 149 5.93 1.13 12.00
CA THR A 149 6.23 -0.27 11.69
C THR A 149 6.05 -0.54 10.22
N ALA A 150 7.05 -1.15 9.56
CA ALA A 150 6.85 -1.69 8.21
C ALA A 150 5.85 -2.86 8.28
N VAL A 151 4.69 -2.70 7.65
CA VAL A 151 3.60 -3.69 7.68
C VAL A 151 3.42 -4.40 6.36
N ASP A 152 3.89 -3.81 5.26
CA ASP A 152 3.85 -4.46 3.96
C ASP A 152 4.91 -3.94 2.97
N THR A 153 5.19 -4.72 1.93
CA THR A 153 6.08 -4.37 0.83
C THR A 153 5.51 -4.76 -0.53
N SER A 154 5.90 -4.00 -1.55
CA SER A 154 5.55 -4.29 -2.95
C SER A 154 6.75 -4.05 -3.89
N PRO A 155 6.99 -4.91 -4.89
CA PRO A 155 6.32 -6.20 -5.10
C PRO A 155 6.58 -7.18 -3.93
N LYS A 156 5.68 -8.16 -3.77
CA LYS A 156 5.79 -9.22 -2.74
C LYS A 156 6.96 -10.16 -3.03
N ASP A 157 7.16 -10.46 -4.31
CA ASP A 157 8.22 -11.33 -4.76
C ASP A 157 9.44 -10.54 -5.26
N GLY A 158 10.62 -11.07 -4.98
CA GLY A 158 11.89 -10.45 -5.37
C GLY A 158 12.26 -9.25 -4.50
N ARG A 159 12.80 -8.20 -5.12
CA ARG A 159 13.25 -7.01 -4.40
C ARG A 159 12.09 -6.03 -4.23
N ALA A 160 11.67 -5.85 -2.97
CA ALA A 160 10.72 -4.80 -2.60
C ALA A 160 11.20 -3.42 -3.10
N GLN A 161 10.30 -2.70 -3.75
CA GLN A 161 10.52 -1.33 -4.22
C GLN A 161 9.83 -0.32 -3.32
N TRP A 162 8.63 -0.65 -2.85
CA TRP A 162 7.85 0.15 -1.92
C TRP A 162 7.64 -0.57 -0.60
N THR A 163 7.56 0.21 0.47
CA THR A 163 7.27 -0.29 1.81
C THR A 163 6.18 0.58 2.43
N LEU A 164 5.13 -0.06 2.89
CA LEU A 164 4.04 0.52 3.66
C LEU A 164 4.40 0.46 5.14
N HIS A 165 4.29 1.60 5.80
CA HIS A 165 4.52 1.75 7.22
C HIS A 165 3.25 2.25 7.91
N ASP A 166 2.98 1.66 9.06
CA ASP A 166 1.88 2.00 9.95
C ASP A 166 2.43 2.38 11.34
N PRO A 167 2.22 3.63 11.79
CA PRO A 167 2.59 4.06 13.14
C PRO A 167 1.80 3.34 14.25
N ILE A 168 0.61 2.81 13.97
CA ILE A 168 -0.29 2.18 14.96
C ILE A 168 -0.95 0.91 14.35
N PRO A 169 -0.18 -0.17 14.10
CA PRO A 169 -0.64 -1.34 13.33
C PRO A 169 -1.81 -2.11 13.98
N ASN A 170 -1.98 -1.99 15.30
CA ASN A 170 -3.06 -2.67 16.02
C ASN A 170 -4.35 -1.84 16.13
N SER A 171 -4.44 -0.70 15.42
CA SER A 171 -5.63 0.15 15.41
C SER A 171 -6.61 -0.25 14.31
N THR A 172 -7.90 -0.14 14.62
CA THR A 172 -8.98 -0.24 13.63
C THR A 172 -9.49 1.13 13.16
N GLY A 173 -9.00 2.22 13.75
CA GLY A 173 -9.41 3.59 13.41
C GLY A 173 -8.63 4.17 12.22
N PRO A 174 -9.20 5.18 11.51
CA PRO A 174 -8.48 5.94 10.49
C PRO A 174 -7.25 6.61 11.07
N ARG A 175 -6.12 6.49 10.38
CA ARG A 175 -4.83 7.06 10.80
C ARG A 175 -3.94 7.32 9.60
N THR A 176 -2.88 8.07 9.85
CA THR A 176 -1.84 8.27 8.85
C THR A 176 -1.03 6.99 8.65
N HIS A 177 -0.81 6.64 7.40
CA HIS A 177 0.15 5.63 6.93
C HIS A 177 1.19 6.30 6.03
N TYR A 178 2.35 5.66 5.90
CA TYR A 178 3.42 6.13 5.04
C TYR A 178 3.84 5.08 4.02
N ILE A 179 4.01 5.49 2.77
CA ILE A 179 4.61 4.65 1.74
C ILE A 179 5.98 5.22 1.39
N THR A 180 7.01 4.40 1.46
CA THR A 180 8.39 4.74 1.08
C THR A 180 8.80 3.97 -0.18
N GLY A 181 9.96 4.29 -0.75
CA GLY A 181 10.44 3.66 -2.00
C GLY A 181 10.35 4.54 -3.24
N PHE A 182 9.96 5.81 -3.08
CA PHE A 182 9.87 6.78 -4.17
C PHE A 182 11.25 7.29 -4.59
N LYS A 183 11.38 7.65 -5.87
CA LYS A 183 12.62 8.17 -6.47
C LYS A 183 13.10 9.47 -5.84
N ASP A 184 12.17 10.31 -5.39
CA ASP A 184 12.46 11.56 -4.70
C ASP A 184 12.85 11.39 -3.23
N ARG A 185 12.92 10.13 -2.75
CA ARG A 185 13.32 9.77 -1.39
C ARG A 185 12.39 10.30 -0.29
N CYS A 186 11.21 10.81 -0.66
CA CYS A 186 10.20 11.27 0.28
C CYS A 186 9.10 10.23 0.42
N ALA A 187 8.61 10.05 1.65
CA ALA A 187 7.45 9.21 1.88
C ALA A 187 6.20 9.87 1.28
N ARG A 188 5.22 9.05 0.93
CA ARG A 188 3.85 9.51 0.67
C ARG A 188 3.02 9.23 1.90
N GLN A 189 2.39 10.28 2.40
CA GLN A 189 1.48 10.23 3.53
C GLN A 189 0.05 10.12 3.01
N ILE A 190 -0.69 9.18 3.57
CA ILE A 190 -2.11 8.93 3.28
C ILE A 190 -2.83 8.65 4.59
N THR A 191 -4.14 8.91 4.64
CA THR A 191 -4.95 8.60 5.82
C THR A 191 -6.02 7.58 5.48
N GLY A 192 -6.14 6.54 6.30
CA GLY A 192 -7.12 5.47 6.16
C GLY A 192 -7.10 4.52 7.36
N ALA A 193 -8.14 3.69 7.49
CA ALA A 193 -8.18 2.65 8.52
C ALA A 193 -7.35 1.43 8.11
N LEU A 194 -7.34 1.11 6.81
CA LEU A 194 -6.58 0.01 6.22
C LEU A 194 -5.98 0.45 4.88
N VAL A 195 -4.71 0.11 4.66
CA VAL A 195 -4.00 0.33 3.40
C VAL A 195 -3.42 -1.00 2.93
N LEU A 196 -3.65 -1.36 1.68
CA LEU A 196 -3.20 -2.62 1.09
C LEU A 196 -2.46 -2.36 -0.22
N PHE A 197 -1.34 -3.07 -0.43
CA PHE A 197 -0.78 -3.19 -1.78
C PHE A 197 -1.57 -4.22 -2.59
N GLY A 198 -1.94 -3.84 -3.81
CA GLY A 198 -2.55 -4.70 -4.82
C GLY A 198 -1.54 -5.09 -5.90
N ASP A 199 -1.62 -6.35 -6.32
CA ASP A 199 -0.84 -6.88 -7.45
C ASP A 199 -1.53 -6.56 -8.79
N PRO A 200 -0.80 -6.10 -9.81
CA PRO A 200 -1.40 -5.71 -11.09
C PRO A 200 -2.10 -6.86 -11.82
N VAL A 201 -1.65 -8.11 -11.66
CA VAL A 201 -2.29 -9.25 -12.32
C VAL A 201 -3.58 -9.65 -11.62
N VAL A 202 -3.64 -9.51 -10.30
CA VAL A 202 -4.89 -9.72 -9.55
C VAL A 202 -5.92 -8.66 -9.93
N HIS A 203 -5.47 -7.41 -10.17
CA HIS A 203 -6.32 -6.36 -10.71
C HIS A 203 -6.85 -6.70 -12.12
N GLU A 204 -6.05 -7.31 -13.00
CA GLU A 204 -6.51 -7.70 -14.35
C GLU A 204 -7.61 -8.78 -14.35
N ALA A 205 -7.60 -9.69 -13.38
CA ALA A 205 -8.47 -10.86 -13.38
C ALA A 205 -9.97 -10.54 -13.53
N PRO A 206 -10.59 -9.68 -12.68
CA PRO A 206 -12.01 -9.33 -12.84
C PRO A 206 -12.30 -8.47 -14.08
N HIS A 207 -11.33 -7.66 -14.54
CA HIS A 207 -11.50 -6.77 -15.69
C HIS A 207 -11.56 -7.54 -17.01
N TYR A 208 -10.80 -8.64 -17.16
CA TYR A 208 -10.82 -9.45 -18.39
C TYR A 208 -11.73 -10.67 -18.35
N SER A 209 -12.23 -11.07 -17.19
CA SER A 209 -13.32 -12.04 -17.10
C SER A 209 -14.69 -11.44 -17.47
N GLY A 210 -14.77 -10.13 -17.69
CA GLY A 210 -16.04 -9.43 -17.98
C GLY A 210 -16.95 -9.31 -16.76
N SER A 211 -16.43 -9.52 -15.54
CA SER A 211 -17.20 -9.42 -14.30
C SER A 211 -17.19 -8.02 -13.68
N THR A 212 -16.30 -7.12 -14.14
CA THR A 212 -16.27 -5.74 -13.67
C THR A 212 -17.40 -4.92 -14.32
N HIS A 213 -18.25 -4.34 -13.47
CA HIS A 213 -19.35 -3.44 -13.87
C HIS A 213 -19.15 -2.00 -13.36
N SER A 214 -18.06 -1.74 -12.62
CA SER A 214 -17.75 -0.42 -12.10
C SER A 214 -17.19 0.49 -13.20
N PRO A 215 -17.43 1.82 -13.13
CA PRO A 215 -16.76 2.77 -14.01
C PRO A 215 -15.23 2.69 -13.85
N GLU A 216 -14.49 3.16 -14.84
CA GLU A 216 -13.02 3.17 -14.74
C GLU A 216 -12.55 4.27 -13.77
N SER A 217 -11.66 3.89 -12.85
CA SER A 217 -10.99 4.82 -11.94
C SER A 217 -9.83 5.55 -12.64
N ALA A 218 -9.33 6.64 -12.03
CA ALA A 218 -8.12 7.30 -12.52
C ALA A 218 -6.89 6.38 -12.50
N ALA A 219 -6.85 5.42 -11.57
CA ALA A 219 -5.80 4.42 -11.51
C ALA A 219 -5.93 3.40 -12.66
N ASP A 220 -7.15 2.98 -13.01
CA ASP A 220 -7.41 2.04 -14.11
C ASP A 220 -6.93 2.60 -15.46
N VAL A 221 -7.29 3.86 -15.75
CA VAL A 221 -6.89 4.55 -16.98
C VAL A 221 -5.36 4.69 -17.07
N ALA A 222 -4.73 5.05 -15.95
CA ALA A 222 -3.27 5.15 -15.89
C ALA A 222 -2.60 3.77 -16.00
N TYR A 223 -3.22 2.74 -15.42
CA TYR A 223 -2.75 1.38 -15.47
C TYR A 223 -2.73 0.85 -16.89
N GLU A 224 -3.83 0.97 -17.64
CA GLU A 224 -3.91 0.53 -19.03
C GLU A 224 -2.86 1.21 -19.91
N THR A 225 -2.57 2.49 -19.66
CA THR A 225 -1.51 3.24 -20.34
C THR A 225 -0.12 2.67 -20.04
N VAL A 226 0.16 2.36 -18.77
CA VAL A 226 1.46 1.83 -18.31
C VAL A 226 1.65 0.39 -18.79
N LYS A 227 0.63 -0.45 -18.62
CA LYS A 227 0.61 -1.84 -19.07
C LYS A 227 0.83 -1.92 -20.58
N SER A 228 0.16 -1.10 -21.38
CA SER A 228 0.37 -1.06 -22.83
C SER A 228 1.84 -0.84 -23.21
N ARG A 229 2.56 0.02 -22.47
CA ARG A 229 3.99 0.28 -22.67
C ARG A 229 4.89 -0.87 -22.20
N ILE A 230 4.59 -1.47 -21.05
CA ILE A 230 5.41 -2.54 -20.47
C ILE A 230 5.22 -3.85 -21.24
N CYS A 231 3.98 -4.17 -21.58
CA CYS A 231 3.56 -5.44 -22.17
C CYS A 231 3.53 -5.39 -23.70
N GLY A 232 3.47 -4.20 -24.31
CA GLY A 232 3.41 -4.03 -25.77
C GLY A 232 2.06 -4.39 -26.38
N VAL A 233 0.98 -4.25 -25.59
CA VAL A 233 -0.39 -4.62 -25.97
C VAL A 233 -1.27 -3.38 -26.09
N ARG A 234 -2.45 -3.53 -26.71
CA ARG A 234 -3.47 -2.47 -26.72
C ARG A 234 -4.21 -2.44 -25.37
N PRO A 235 -4.84 -1.30 -25.01
CA PRO A 235 -5.76 -1.28 -23.88
C PRO A 235 -6.83 -2.37 -23.98
N GLY A 236 -7.24 -2.92 -22.84
CA GLY A 236 -8.21 -4.02 -22.77
C GLY A 236 -7.65 -5.40 -23.15
N THR A 237 -6.36 -5.49 -23.51
CA THR A 237 -5.69 -6.77 -23.77
C THR A 237 -4.87 -7.19 -22.55
N PRO A 238 -4.96 -8.46 -22.08
CA PRO A 238 -4.14 -8.96 -20.99
C PRO A 238 -2.64 -8.86 -21.27
N CYS A 239 -1.82 -8.70 -20.23
CA CYS A 239 -0.36 -8.76 -20.39
C CYS A 239 0.08 -10.19 -20.73
N PRO A 240 0.95 -10.41 -21.75
CA PRO A 240 1.40 -11.75 -22.10
C PRO A 240 2.31 -12.33 -21.01
N ALA A 241 2.30 -13.66 -20.88
CA ALA A 241 2.94 -14.38 -19.78
C ALA A 241 4.43 -14.05 -19.59
N ASP A 242 5.17 -13.81 -20.67
CA ASP A 242 6.60 -13.46 -20.65
C ASP A 242 6.88 -12.04 -20.14
N ARG A 243 5.85 -11.20 -19.99
CA ARG A 243 5.94 -9.79 -19.57
C ARG A 243 5.31 -9.51 -18.21
N ILE A 244 4.54 -10.47 -17.68
CA ILE A 244 3.89 -10.35 -16.36
C ILE A 244 4.91 -10.01 -15.26
N GLU A 245 6.04 -10.70 -15.22
CA GLU A 245 7.06 -10.44 -14.19
C GLU A 245 7.66 -9.04 -14.28
N LYS A 246 7.76 -8.50 -15.50
CA LYS A 246 8.21 -7.12 -15.70
C LYS A 246 7.16 -6.13 -15.19
N LEU A 247 5.88 -6.42 -15.44
CA LEU A 247 4.76 -5.62 -14.97
C LEU A 247 4.69 -5.60 -13.43
N ARG A 248 4.69 -6.77 -12.77
CA ARG A 248 4.65 -6.90 -11.31
C ARG A 248 5.78 -6.15 -10.60
N LYS A 249 7.00 -6.16 -11.17
CA LYS A 249 8.15 -5.42 -10.60
C LYS A 249 8.03 -3.91 -10.73
N SER A 250 7.30 -3.45 -11.73
CA SER A 250 7.22 -2.03 -12.07
C SER A 250 5.98 -1.35 -11.54
N VAL A 251 4.91 -2.09 -11.22
CA VAL A 251 3.58 -1.54 -10.94
C VAL A 251 3.02 -2.13 -9.65
N SER A 252 2.41 -1.30 -8.82
CA SER A 252 1.60 -1.72 -7.69
C SER A 252 0.39 -0.82 -7.53
N PHE A 253 -0.76 -1.43 -7.27
CA PHE A 253 -1.93 -0.70 -6.79
C PHE A 253 -1.83 -0.49 -5.27
N VAL A 254 -2.48 0.56 -4.78
CA VAL A 254 -2.69 0.80 -3.35
C VAL A 254 -4.16 1.10 -3.14
N SER A 255 -4.81 0.31 -2.30
CA SER A 255 -6.19 0.56 -1.87
C SER A 255 -6.18 1.09 -0.44
N VAL A 256 -6.91 2.18 -0.20
CA VAL A 256 -6.99 2.88 1.08
C VAL A 256 -8.45 2.95 1.50
N TYR A 257 -8.79 2.21 2.55
CA TYR A 257 -10.16 2.12 3.06
C TYR A 257 -10.38 3.11 4.22
N PRO A 258 -11.51 3.82 4.24
CA PRO A 258 -11.80 4.78 5.31
C PRO A 258 -12.14 4.09 6.64
N SER A 259 -12.63 2.85 6.60
CA SER A 259 -12.98 2.04 7.77
C SER A 259 -12.78 0.54 7.48
N PHE A 260 -12.64 -0.28 8.53
CA PHE A 260 -12.64 -1.73 8.40
C PHE A 260 -14.03 -2.24 7.99
N GLY A 261 -14.06 -3.22 7.09
CA GLY A 261 -15.32 -3.79 6.58
C GLY A 261 -16.05 -2.89 5.58
N SER A 262 -15.46 -1.76 5.15
CA SER A 262 -16.05 -0.93 4.09
C SER A 262 -16.06 -1.68 2.75
N SER A 263 -17.22 -1.73 2.10
CA SER A 263 -17.41 -2.22 0.74
C SER A 263 -17.80 -1.13 -0.26
N GLY A 264 -17.83 0.14 0.18
CA GLY A 264 -18.17 1.32 -0.63
C GLY A 264 -16.94 1.95 -1.27
N GLU A 265 -16.98 3.26 -1.56
CA GLU A 265 -15.85 3.97 -2.16
C GLU A 265 -14.58 3.89 -1.30
N TRP A 266 -13.46 3.56 -1.92
CA TRP A 266 -12.12 3.63 -1.33
C TRP A 266 -11.26 4.63 -2.10
N PHE A 267 -10.13 5.03 -1.53
CA PHE A 267 -9.14 5.81 -2.26
C PHE A 267 -8.10 4.86 -2.87
N GLU A 268 -7.72 5.10 -4.11
CA GLU A 268 -6.82 4.26 -4.87
C GLU A 268 -5.61 5.06 -5.37
N MET A 269 -4.46 4.40 -5.40
CA MET A 269 -3.24 4.94 -6.01
C MET A 269 -2.59 3.91 -6.92
N LEU A 270 -2.01 4.39 -8.02
CA LEU A 270 -1.16 3.59 -8.90
C LEU A 270 0.29 4.01 -8.74
N LEU A 271 1.13 3.09 -8.27
CA LEU A 271 2.56 3.28 -8.14
C LEU A 271 3.28 2.64 -9.32
N VAL A 272 4.20 3.39 -9.94
CA VAL A 272 4.95 2.94 -11.11
C VAL A 272 6.42 3.32 -10.99
N ASN A 273 7.33 2.34 -10.96
CA ASN A 273 8.78 2.52 -10.96
C ASN A 273 9.25 3.62 -9.98
N GLY A 274 8.85 3.52 -8.71
CA GLY A 274 9.19 4.48 -7.66
C GLY A 274 8.49 5.84 -7.79
N GLN A 275 7.37 5.95 -8.50
CA GLN A 275 6.60 7.20 -8.65
C GLN A 275 5.12 6.95 -8.40
N LEU A 276 4.39 8.00 -7.99
CA LEU A 276 2.93 8.01 -8.00
C LEU A 276 2.48 8.40 -9.42
N ALA A 277 1.83 7.49 -10.13
CA ALA A 277 1.39 7.72 -11.51
C ALA A 277 -0.03 8.29 -11.57
N ALA A 278 -0.91 7.80 -10.71
CA ALA A 278 -2.28 8.29 -10.58
C ALA A 278 -2.81 8.03 -9.17
N SER A 279 -3.83 8.77 -8.79
CA SER A 279 -4.60 8.51 -7.57
C SER A 279 -5.96 9.17 -7.65
N GLY A 280 -6.96 8.59 -7.01
CA GLY A 280 -8.32 9.11 -6.97
C GLY A 280 -9.22 8.23 -6.14
N MET A 281 -10.47 8.66 -5.97
CA MET A 281 -11.49 7.76 -5.44
C MET A 281 -11.73 6.62 -6.44
N SER A 282 -11.98 5.43 -5.92
CA SER A 282 -12.51 4.32 -6.71
C SER A 282 -13.82 4.74 -7.33
N ALA A 283 -14.07 4.30 -8.55
CA ALA A 283 -15.39 4.46 -9.13
C ALA A 283 -16.37 3.50 -8.44
N GLY A 284 -17.34 4.07 -7.72
CA GLY A 284 -18.42 3.32 -7.06
C GLY A 284 -19.39 2.67 -8.02
#